data_AF-E6YBW5-F1
#
_entry.id   AF-E6YBW5-F1
#
_cell.length_a   1.000
_cell.length_b   1.000
_cell.length_c   1.000
_cell.angle_alpha   90.00
_cell.angle_beta   90.00
_cell.angle_gamma   90.00
#
_symmetry.space_group_name_H-M   'P 1'
#
loop_
_entity.id
_entity.type
_entity.pdbx_description
1 polymer ?
#
loop_
_entity_poly.entity_id
_entity_poly.type
_entity_poly.pdbx_seq_one_letter_code
_entity_poly.pdbx_strand_id
1 'polypeptide(L)'
;MSRPATLRHYRWLTLSSLLLAVLIFGLPQSGPLFSAVFPDLERPVYLQDSFLALVLAHLRIVAISGSVAVLGGVGAGLLVTRPAGKAFRPLLETVLAISQACPPVAVLAVAVPLVGFGETPALIALVMYGILPVAQGAVTGLSSISQPVLEVARGIGMSPRQILWRVELPLGCAGDTGWRAHLGGDQYRHCRGCFHGGRKDAGLADHRWPERLQYRVCDPGRAAGRPAGDRGGPAVRIAGAPLDAACRRRPARPGAGMSMLCALPMYPFPAASLRAFWQGLRASLQSAGMAGLPAELAQPGDLLAHWQRSDLLLSQSCGYPASTLLRGQVQIVGAFHFDVPGCSLSNYSSVLLVRKDDPRLSLAQFHGAVAACNEAHSQSGYHALRTAVAPLALDGRFFSTVLFSGAHRRSAQMVASGEADIAALDCVSAFLLRQQEPAVFGQLATVGFTESMPGLPLITSLSTSATALAQLRQALGICCQAPELRDSLDAMRITGFSALEASDYRICAARAEQNTKHGLADW
;
A
#
# COMPACT_ATOMS: atom_id res chain seq x y z
N MET A 1 -1.18 -24.81 30.62
CA MET A 1 -1.59 -25.53 29.39
C MET A 1 -2.58 -24.66 28.62
N SER A 2 -2.07 -23.74 27.79
CA SER A 2 -2.86 -22.85 26.95
C SER A 2 -3.28 -23.58 25.67
N ARG A 3 -4.59 -23.72 25.43
CA ARG A 3 -5.12 -24.32 24.19
C ARG A 3 -4.78 -23.42 22.99
N PRO A 4 -4.34 -23.96 21.85
CA PRO A 4 -3.91 -23.17 20.70
C PRO A 4 -5.07 -22.35 20.10
N ALA A 5 -4.79 -21.10 19.71
CA ALA A 5 -5.74 -20.11 19.17
C ALA A 5 -6.51 -20.58 17.92
N THR A 6 -6.03 -21.63 17.24
CA THR A 6 -6.71 -22.29 16.13
C THR A 6 -8.03 -22.92 16.55
N LEU A 7 -8.13 -23.51 17.76
CA LEU A 7 -9.38 -24.10 18.23
C LEU A 7 -10.50 -23.06 18.40
N ARG A 8 -10.18 -21.80 18.67
CA ARG A 8 -11.17 -20.73 18.88
C ARG A 8 -11.81 -20.31 17.56
N HIS A 9 -11.04 -20.24 16.48
CA HIS A 9 -11.56 -19.95 15.12
C HIS A 9 -12.46 -21.08 14.61
N TYR A 10 -12.04 -22.34 14.75
CA TYR A 10 -12.88 -23.49 14.38
C TYR A 10 -14.16 -23.56 15.23
N ARG A 11 -14.12 -23.14 16.50
CA ARG A 11 -15.32 -23.04 17.35
C ARG A 11 -16.31 -22.01 16.85
N TRP A 12 -15.87 -20.81 16.45
CA TRP A 12 -16.76 -19.81 15.89
C TRP A 12 -17.35 -20.25 14.54
N LEU A 13 -16.53 -20.83 13.66
CA LEU A 13 -16.99 -21.37 12.38
C LEU A 13 -18.02 -22.50 12.56
N THR A 14 -17.78 -23.42 13.49
CA THR A 14 -18.72 -24.52 13.79
C THR A 14 -20.01 -24.00 14.42
N LEU A 15 -19.93 -23.06 15.37
CA LEU A 15 -21.11 -22.43 15.97
C LEU A 15 -21.94 -21.66 14.93
N SER A 16 -21.31 -20.87 14.06
CA SER A 16 -21.99 -20.13 12.99
C SER A 16 -22.60 -21.08 11.95
N SER A 17 -21.91 -22.16 11.59
CA SER A 17 -22.44 -23.18 10.67
C SER A 17 -23.63 -23.93 11.26
N LEU A 18 -23.56 -24.24 12.56
CA LEU A 18 -24.65 -24.89 13.29
C LEU A 18 -25.85 -23.96 13.44
N LEU A 19 -25.62 -22.68 13.77
CA LEU A 19 -26.68 -21.67 13.81
C LEU A 19 -27.35 -21.51 12.43
N LEU A 20 -26.56 -21.45 11.35
CA LEU A 20 -27.09 -21.39 9.99
C LEU A 20 -27.93 -22.62 9.67
N ALA A 21 -27.46 -23.82 10.03
CA ALA A 21 -28.23 -25.06 9.84
C ALA A 21 -29.55 -25.04 10.64
N VAL A 22 -29.51 -24.60 11.91
CA VAL A 22 -30.70 -24.44 12.76
C VAL A 22 -31.67 -23.43 12.15
N LEU A 23 -31.19 -22.32 11.58
CA LEU A 23 -32.05 -21.36 10.90
C LEU A 23 -32.65 -21.95 9.61
N ILE A 24 -31.85 -22.66 8.80
CA ILE A 24 -32.31 -23.29 7.56
C ILE A 24 -33.45 -24.27 7.81
N PHE A 25 -33.27 -25.15 8.80
CA PHE A 25 -34.24 -26.20 9.08
C PHE A 25 -35.33 -25.77 10.05
N GLY A 26 -35.04 -24.86 10.98
CA GLY A 26 -35.91 -24.44 12.09
C GLY A 26 -36.87 -23.30 11.78
N LEU A 27 -36.48 -22.33 10.93
CA LEU A 27 -37.36 -21.22 10.55
C LEU A 27 -38.69 -21.67 9.92
N PRO A 28 -38.74 -22.71 9.07
CA PRO A 28 -40.02 -23.21 8.56
C PRO A 28 -40.98 -23.70 9.65
N GLN A 29 -40.50 -24.07 10.84
CA GLN A 29 -41.35 -24.47 11.97
C GLN A 29 -41.66 -23.34 12.96
N SER A 30 -41.27 -22.09 12.69
CA SER A 30 -41.50 -20.98 13.61
C SER A 30 -42.95 -20.48 13.63
N GLY A 31 -43.84 -21.02 12.78
CA GLY A 31 -45.25 -20.60 12.69
C GLY A 31 -45.97 -20.48 14.03
N PRO A 32 -45.96 -21.51 14.91
CA PRO A 32 -46.61 -21.46 16.21
C PRO A 32 -46.06 -20.36 17.13
N LEU A 33 -44.75 -20.08 17.06
CA LEU A 33 -44.11 -19.01 17.84
C LEU A 33 -44.64 -17.65 17.39
N PHE A 34 -44.70 -17.40 16.08
CA PHE A 34 -45.20 -16.12 15.54
C PHE A 34 -46.70 -15.94 15.78
N SER A 35 -47.48 -17.02 15.72
CA SER A 35 -48.91 -16.98 16.06
C SER A 35 -49.17 -16.68 17.55
N ALA A 36 -48.27 -17.11 18.45
CA ALA A 36 -48.38 -16.78 19.88
C ALA A 36 -48.00 -15.31 20.17
N VAL A 37 -47.03 -14.76 19.44
CA VAL A 37 -46.56 -13.37 19.63
C VAL A 37 -47.50 -12.36 18.96
N PHE A 38 -48.14 -12.73 17.86
CA PHE A 38 -49.04 -11.86 17.09
C PHE A 38 -50.41 -12.51 16.87
N PRO A 39 -51.24 -12.61 17.93
CA PRO A 39 -52.52 -13.33 17.88
C PRO A 39 -53.58 -12.64 17.00
N ASP A 40 -53.47 -11.33 16.79
CA ASP A 40 -54.44 -10.54 16.02
C ASP A 40 -54.25 -10.63 14.49
N LEU A 41 -53.19 -11.29 14.02
CA LEU A 41 -52.90 -11.47 12.59
C LEU A 41 -53.37 -12.85 12.11
N GLU A 42 -54.30 -12.90 11.15
CA GLU A 42 -54.80 -14.17 10.57
C GLU A 42 -53.70 -14.98 9.86
N ARG A 43 -52.65 -14.31 9.36
CA ARG A 43 -51.50 -14.93 8.68
C ARG A 43 -50.20 -14.27 9.12
N PRO A 44 -49.66 -14.66 10.30
CA PRO A 44 -48.46 -14.02 10.84
C PRO A 44 -47.18 -14.41 10.10
N VAL A 45 -47.20 -15.48 9.29
CA VAL A 45 -46.07 -15.92 8.47
C VAL A 45 -46.53 -16.12 7.02
N TYR A 46 -45.96 -15.35 6.08
CA TYR A 46 -46.16 -15.52 4.65
C TYR A 46 -45.15 -16.54 4.10
N LEU A 47 -45.61 -17.76 3.79
CA LEU A 47 -44.80 -18.81 3.16
C LEU A 47 -44.93 -18.70 1.63
N GLN A 48 -44.01 -17.98 0.97
CA GLN A 48 -43.91 -18.03 -0.51
C GLN A 48 -42.92 -19.10 -0.95
N ASP A 49 -41.69 -19.09 -0.43
CA ASP A 49 -40.65 -20.08 -0.71
C ASP A 49 -39.97 -20.56 0.58
N SER A 50 -39.53 -21.82 0.61
CA SER A 50 -38.76 -22.33 1.74
C SER A 50 -37.42 -21.61 1.86
N PHE A 51 -36.92 -21.44 3.08
CA PHE A 51 -35.60 -20.83 3.30
C PHE A 51 -34.48 -21.58 2.56
N LEU A 52 -34.58 -22.91 2.47
CA LEU A 52 -33.66 -23.74 1.69
C LEU A 52 -33.67 -23.37 0.20
N ALA A 53 -34.85 -23.17 -0.39
CA ALA A 53 -34.98 -22.75 -1.78
C ALA A 53 -34.34 -21.37 -2.00
N LEU A 54 -34.54 -20.44 -1.06
CA LEU A 54 -33.94 -19.10 -1.10
C LEU A 54 -32.41 -19.14 -0.99
N VAL A 55 -31.86 -19.98 -0.12
CA VAL A 55 -30.41 -20.21 0.01
C VAL A 55 -29.84 -20.81 -1.26
N LEU A 56 -30.49 -21.82 -1.84
CA LEU A 56 -30.06 -22.42 -3.11
C LEU A 56 -30.12 -21.41 -4.26
N ALA A 57 -31.16 -20.59 -4.33
CA ALA A 57 -31.27 -19.52 -5.31
C ALA A 57 -30.13 -18.49 -5.16
N HIS A 58 -29.82 -18.08 -3.92
CA HIS A 58 -28.71 -17.18 -3.64
C HIS A 58 -27.36 -17.79 -4.06
N LEU A 59 -27.08 -19.03 -3.65
CA LEU A 59 -25.85 -19.74 -4.03
C LEU A 59 -25.70 -19.85 -5.55
N ARG A 60 -26.80 -20.16 -6.25
CA ARG A 60 -26.81 -20.26 -7.72
C ARG A 60 -26.51 -18.93 -8.39
N ILE A 61 -27.14 -17.83 -7.96
CA ILE A 61 -26.89 -16.49 -8.53
C ILE A 61 -25.44 -16.07 -8.28
N VAL A 62 -24.91 -16.28 -7.07
CA VAL A 62 -23.51 -15.95 -6.72
C VAL A 62 -22.53 -16.79 -7.54
N ALA A 63 -22.75 -18.10 -7.66
CA ALA A 63 -21.88 -18.98 -8.41
C ALA A 63 -21.85 -18.63 -9.90
N ILE A 64 -23.01 -18.38 -10.52
CA ILE A 64 -23.10 -18.02 -11.94
C ILE A 64 -22.47 -16.64 -12.18
N SER A 65 -22.90 -15.61 -11.45
CA SER A 65 -22.40 -14.24 -11.65
C SER A 65 -20.91 -14.13 -11.35
N GLY A 66 -20.44 -14.77 -10.27
CA GLY A 66 -19.03 -14.84 -9.90
C GLY A 66 -18.18 -15.56 -10.95
N SER A 67 -18.65 -16.70 -11.48
CA SER A 67 -17.90 -17.42 -12.52
C SER A 67 -17.77 -16.60 -13.80
N VAL A 68 -18.86 -15.96 -14.24
CA VAL A 68 -18.83 -15.08 -15.42
C VAL A 68 -17.93 -13.87 -15.18
N ALA A 69 -17.99 -13.28 -13.99
CA ALA A 69 -17.15 -12.15 -13.61
C ALA A 69 -15.66 -12.52 -13.57
N VAL A 70 -15.30 -13.67 -13.00
CA VAL A 70 -13.93 -14.18 -12.93
C VAL A 70 -13.40 -14.46 -14.33
N LEU A 71 -14.14 -15.23 -15.14
CA LEU A 71 -13.71 -15.59 -16.49
C LEU A 71 -13.58 -14.36 -17.39
N GLY A 72 -14.58 -13.47 -17.35
CA GLY A 72 -14.59 -12.24 -18.14
C GLY A 72 -13.52 -11.24 -17.69
N GLY A 73 -13.41 -10.99 -16.39
CA GLY A 73 -12.44 -10.05 -15.83
C GLY A 73 -11.00 -10.50 -15.98
N VAL A 74 -10.69 -11.76 -15.65
CA VAL A 74 -9.34 -12.33 -15.86
C VAL A 74 -9.01 -12.38 -17.36
N GLY A 75 -9.97 -12.79 -18.21
CA GLY A 75 -9.81 -12.78 -19.66
C GLY A 75 -9.48 -11.39 -20.21
N ALA A 76 -10.24 -10.37 -19.80
CA ALA A 76 -10.01 -8.98 -20.18
C ALA A 76 -8.63 -8.49 -19.70
N GLY A 77 -8.28 -8.76 -18.44
CA GLY A 77 -6.98 -8.40 -17.86
C GLY A 77 -5.80 -9.08 -18.56
N LEU A 78 -5.95 -10.35 -18.95
CA LEU A 78 -4.96 -11.07 -19.75
C LEU A 78 -4.81 -10.43 -21.14
N LEU A 79 -5.92 -10.16 -21.83
CA LEU A 79 -5.92 -9.56 -23.16
C LEU A 79 -5.17 -8.23 -23.18
N VAL A 80 -5.51 -7.29 -22.29
CA VAL A 80 -4.88 -5.95 -22.30
C VAL A 80 -3.41 -5.96 -21.84
N THR A 81 -3.01 -6.98 -21.08
CA THR A 81 -1.61 -7.14 -20.66
C THR A 81 -0.74 -7.75 -21.77
N ARG A 82 -1.35 -8.44 -22.77
CA ARG A 82 -0.60 -8.97 -23.92
C ARG A 82 -0.21 -7.88 -24.92
N PRO A 83 0.91 -8.04 -25.67
CA PRO A 83 1.37 -7.05 -26.65
C PRO A 83 0.31 -6.62 -27.67
N ALA A 84 -0.52 -7.57 -28.14
CA ALA A 84 -1.59 -7.30 -29.11
C ALA A 84 -2.79 -6.56 -28.50
N GLY A 85 -3.02 -6.68 -27.18
CA GLY A 85 -4.18 -6.09 -26.51
C GLY A 85 -3.89 -4.79 -25.77
N LYS A 86 -2.62 -4.40 -25.60
CA LYS A 86 -2.22 -3.16 -24.91
C LYS A 86 -2.91 -1.90 -25.46
N ALA A 87 -3.18 -1.85 -26.77
CA ALA A 87 -3.88 -0.74 -27.40
C ALA A 87 -5.33 -0.56 -26.88
N PHE A 88 -5.96 -1.64 -26.38
CA PHE A 88 -7.32 -1.62 -25.85
C PHE A 88 -7.37 -1.31 -24.35
N ARG A 89 -6.24 -1.13 -23.68
CA ARG A 89 -6.20 -0.82 -22.25
C ARG A 89 -6.98 0.46 -21.89
N PRO A 90 -6.84 1.59 -22.60
CA PRO A 90 -7.62 2.80 -22.31
C PRO A 90 -9.13 2.60 -22.51
N LEU A 91 -9.52 1.78 -23.50
CA LEU A 91 -10.92 1.42 -23.73
C LEU A 91 -11.47 0.62 -22.53
N LEU A 92 -10.72 -0.38 -22.07
CA LEU A 92 -11.08 -1.14 -20.88
C LEU A 92 -11.22 -0.20 -19.68
N GLU A 93 -10.22 0.61 -19.38
CA GLU A 93 -10.24 1.57 -18.26
C GLU A 93 -11.43 2.55 -18.34
N THR A 94 -11.82 2.97 -19.54
CA THR A 94 -13.01 3.82 -19.75
C THR A 94 -14.32 3.08 -19.45
N VAL A 95 -14.48 1.86 -19.97
CA VAL A 95 -15.66 1.01 -19.70
C VAL A 95 -15.77 0.70 -18.21
N LEU A 96 -14.63 0.42 -17.57
CA LEU A 96 -14.52 0.18 -16.14
C LEU A 96 -14.94 1.41 -15.32
N ALA A 97 -14.49 2.61 -15.71
CA ALA A 97 -14.86 3.87 -15.04
C ALA A 97 -16.36 4.19 -15.18
N ILE A 98 -16.93 4.01 -16.37
CA ILE A 98 -18.38 4.19 -16.61
C ILE A 98 -19.20 3.22 -15.76
N SER A 99 -18.74 1.98 -15.64
CA SER A 99 -19.43 0.94 -14.87
C SER A 99 -19.47 1.25 -13.36
N GLN A 100 -18.46 1.92 -12.79
CA GLN A 100 -18.50 2.38 -11.39
C GLN A 100 -19.37 3.62 -11.17
N ALA A 101 -19.48 4.48 -12.18
CA ALA A 101 -20.25 5.72 -12.06
C ALA A 101 -21.75 5.46 -11.99
N CYS A 102 -22.23 4.33 -12.55
CA CYS A 102 -23.61 3.92 -12.41
C CYS A 102 -23.84 3.33 -11.01
N PRO A 103 -24.83 3.77 -10.23
CA PRO A 103 -25.18 3.12 -8.96
C PRO A 103 -25.98 1.82 -9.21
N PRO A 104 -25.87 0.79 -8.33
CA PRO A 104 -26.53 -0.50 -8.57
C PRO A 104 -28.05 -0.41 -8.73
N VAL A 105 -28.67 0.53 -8.01
CA VAL A 105 -30.11 0.82 -8.11
C VAL A 105 -30.49 1.32 -9.51
N ALA A 106 -29.63 2.12 -10.17
CA ALA A 106 -29.89 2.60 -11.52
C ALA A 106 -29.76 1.47 -12.55
N VAL A 107 -28.78 0.57 -12.37
CA VAL A 107 -28.65 -0.62 -13.23
C VAL A 107 -29.90 -1.48 -13.14
N LEU A 108 -30.41 -1.72 -11.93
CA LEU A 108 -31.66 -2.46 -11.73
C LEU A 108 -32.87 -1.72 -12.31
N ALA A 109 -32.96 -0.40 -12.13
CA ALA A 109 -34.05 0.41 -12.67
C ALA A 109 -34.12 0.38 -14.21
N VAL A 110 -32.98 0.24 -14.88
CA VAL A 110 -32.91 0.09 -16.35
C VAL A 110 -33.11 -1.37 -16.78
N ALA A 111 -32.56 -2.33 -16.03
CA ALA A 111 -32.62 -3.74 -16.40
C ALA A 111 -34.05 -4.31 -16.26
N VAL A 112 -34.79 -3.97 -15.20
CA VAL A 112 -36.11 -4.54 -14.94
C VAL A 112 -37.12 -4.29 -16.08
N PRO A 113 -37.25 -3.09 -16.66
CA PRO A 113 -38.12 -2.87 -17.82
C PRO A 113 -37.70 -3.62 -19.09
N LEU A 114 -36.39 -3.91 -19.25
CA LEU A 114 -35.84 -4.52 -20.46
C LEU A 114 -35.91 -6.05 -20.46
N VAL A 115 -35.62 -6.66 -19.30
CA VAL A 115 -35.51 -8.12 -19.15
C VAL A 115 -36.53 -8.73 -18.19
N GLY A 116 -37.39 -7.90 -17.59
CA GLY A 116 -38.44 -8.31 -16.66
C GLY A 116 -37.98 -8.35 -15.20
N PHE A 117 -38.90 -8.72 -14.31
CA PHE A 117 -38.62 -8.95 -12.88
C PHE A 117 -38.03 -10.34 -12.64
N GLY A 118 -37.21 -10.47 -11.59
CA GLY A 118 -36.65 -11.75 -11.16
C GLY A 118 -35.13 -11.72 -11.04
N GLU A 119 -34.50 -12.86 -11.33
CA GLU A 119 -33.08 -13.08 -11.07
C GLU A 119 -32.17 -12.53 -12.18
N THR A 120 -32.70 -12.39 -13.41
CA THR A 120 -31.94 -11.93 -14.58
C THR A 120 -31.38 -10.50 -14.43
N PRO A 121 -32.15 -9.49 -13.98
CA PRO A 121 -31.60 -8.15 -13.70
C PRO A 121 -30.52 -8.17 -12.64
N ALA A 122 -30.68 -8.99 -11.59
CA ALA A 122 -29.68 -9.14 -10.54
C ALA A 122 -28.38 -9.76 -11.08
N LEU A 123 -28.47 -10.77 -11.93
CA LEU A 123 -27.30 -11.37 -12.60
C LEU A 123 -26.55 -10.35 -13.46
N ILE A 124 -27.26 -9.53 -14.26
CA ILE A 124 -26.64 -8.49 -15.08
C ILE A 124 -25.89 -7.50 -14.20
N ALA A 125 -26.54 -6.98 -13.16
CA ALA A 125 -25.91 -6.05 -12.24
C ALA A 125 -24.66 -6.69 -11.58
N LEU A 126 -24.80 -7.88 -11.00
CA LEU A 126 -23.71 -8.57 -10.31
C LEU A 126 -22.53 -8.87 -11.23
N VAL A 127 -22.76 -9.28 -12.48
CA VAL A 127 -21.70 -9.51 -13.46
C VAL A 127 -21.01 -8.20 -13.84
N MET A 128 -21.77 -7.13 -14.12
CA MET A 128 -21.20 -5.83 -14.48
C MET A 128 -20.30 -5.28 -13.37
N TYR A 129 -20.77 -5.32 -12.12
CA TYR A 129 -19.98 -4.88 -10.98
C TYR A 129 -18.84 -5.84 -10.63
N GLY A 130 -19.03 -7.15 -10.87
CA GLY A 130 -18.04 -8.18 -10.54
C GLY A 130 -16.87 -8.24 -11.51
N ILE A 131 -17.10 -8.04 -12.82
CA ILE A 131 -16.04 -8.07 -13.84
C ILE A 131 -14.96 -7.03 -13.54
N LEU A 132 -15.36 -5.90 -13.00
CA LEU A 132 -14.49 -4.75 -12.79
C LEU A 132 -13.34 -4.97 -11.80
N PRO A 133 -13.59 -5.26 -10.51
CA PRO A 133 -12.52 -5.51 -9.55
C PRO A 133 -11.70 -6.74 -9.95
N VAL A 134 -12.31 -7.73 -10.59
CA VAL A 134 -11.58 -8.89 -11.14
C VAL A 134 -10.62 -8.46 -12.25
N ALA A 135 -11.06 -7.65 -13.21
CA ALA A 135 -10.23 -7.18 -14.31
C ALA A 135 -9.09 -6.29 -13.80
N GLN A 136 -9.37 -5.37 -12.87
CA GLN A 136 -8.36 -4.53 -12.24
C GLN A 136 -7.33 -5.38 -11.49
N GLY A 137 -7.79 -6.31 -10.65
CA GLY A 137 -6.91 -7.24 -9.94
C GLY A 137 -6.06 -8.09 -10.90
N ALA A 138 -6.63 -8.55 -12.01
CA ALA A 138 -5.88 -9.29 -13.02
C ALA A 138 -4.81 -8.43 -13.71
N VAL A 139 -5.12 -7.18 -14.07
CA VAL A 139 -4.14 -6.25 -14.66
C VAL A 139 -3.03 -5.92 -13.67
N THR A 140 -3.39 -5.58 -12.43
CA THR A 140 -2.45 -5.23 -11.36
C THR A 140 -1.55 -6.41 -11.01
N GLY A 141 -2.12 -7.59 -10.78
CA GLY A 141 -1.38 -8.81 -10.44
C GLY A 141 -0.41 -9.26 -11.55
N LEU A 142 -0.78 -9.11 -12.82
CA LEU A 142 0.14 -9.42 -13.94
C LEU A 142 1.20 -8.32 -14.16
N SER A 143 0.87 -7.06 -13.89
CA SER A 143 1.77 -5.92 -14.08
C SER A 143 2.75 -5.73 -12.93
N SER A 144 2.47 -6.28 -11.74
CA SER A 144 3.34 -6.20 -10.56
C SER A 144 4.55 -7.16 -10.63
N ILE A 145 4.56 -8.07 -11.60
CA ILE A 145 5.64 -9.04 -11.79
C ILE A 145 6.89 -8.34 -12.29
N SER A 146 7.99 -8.49 -11.55
CA SER A 146 9.24 -7.80 -11.86
C SER A 146 9.85 -8.26 -13.19
N GLN A 147 10.34 -7.30 -13.99
CA GLN A 147 10.99 -7.60 -15.27
C GLN A 147 12.18 -8.58 -15.16
N PRO A 148 13.04 -8.53 -14.11
CA PRO A 148 14.13 -9.49 -13.97
C PRO A 148 13.66 -10.95 -13.92
N VAL A 149 12.50 -11.24 -13.31
CA VAL A 149 11.95 -12.61 -13.25
C VAL A 149 11.52 -13.07 -14.65
N LEU A 150 10.92 -12.18 -15.44
CA LEU A 150 10.50 -12.47 -16.81
C LEU A 150 11.71 -12.60 -17.75
N GLU A 151 12.77 -11.82 -17.54
CA GLU A 151 14.03 -11.91 -18.29
C GLU A 151 14.76 -13.22 -18.01
N VAL A 152 14.83 -13.66 -16.75
CA VAL A 152 15.36 -14.98 -16.39
C VAL A 152 14.56 -16.10 -17.06
N ALA A 153 13.22 -16.03 -17.01
CA ALA A 153 12.36 -17.03 -17.64
C ALA A 153 12.55 -17.10 -19.17
N ARG A 154 12.76 -15.96 -19.83
CA ARG A 154 13.14 -15.90 -21.26
C ARG A 154 14.55 -16.43 -21.50
N GLY A 155 15.50 -16.10 -20.63
CA GLY A 155 16.90 -16.51 -20.72
C GLY A 155 17.12 -18.02 -20.63
N ILE A 156 16.24 -18.74 -19.91
CA ILE A 156 16.21 -20.21 -19.86
C ILE A 156 15.39 -20.86 -20.99
N GLY A 157 14.92 -20.07 -21.97
CA GLY A 157 14.24 -20.57 -23.18
C GLY A 157 12.74 -20.83 -23.05
N MET A 158 12.04 -20.30 -22.05
CA MET A 158 10.59 -20.49 -21.94
C MET A 158 9.82 -19.73 -23.03
N SER A 159 8.87 -20.41 -23.67
CA SER A 159 7.93 -19.79 -24.60
C SER A 159 6.93 -18.85 -23.89
N PRO A 160 6.32 -17.88 -24.59
CA PRO A 160 5.34 -16.96 -23.98
C PRO A 160 4.16 -17.65 -23.27
N ARG A 161 3.71 -18.81 -23.78
CA ARG A 161 2.67 -19.63 -23.13
C ARG A 161 3.18 -20.29 -21.84
N GLN A 162 4.42 -20.78 -21.83
CA GLN A 162 5.03 -21.35 -20.63
C GLN A 162 5.28 -20.28 -19.57
N ILE A 163 5.74 -19.09 -19.96
CA ILE A 163 5.89 -17.94 -19.06
C ILE A 163 4.54 -17.59 -18.44
N LEU A 164 3.47 -17.51 -19.25
CA LEU A 164 2.13 -17.23 -18.72
C LEU A 164 1.67 -18.25 -17.67
N TRP A 165 1.69 -19.54 -17.99
CA TRP A 165 1.12 -20.57 -17.12
C TRP A 165 2.01 -20.96 -15.95
N ARG A 166 3.34 -20.85 -16.07
CA ARG A 166 4.29 -21.30 -15.05
C ARG A 166 4.89 -20.17 -14.22
N VAL A 167 4.84 -18.93 -14.71
CA VAL A 167 5.46 -17.78 -14.05
C VAL A 167 4.42 -16.71 -13.76
N GLU A 168 3.74 -16.19 -14.79
CA GLU A 168 2.87 -15.02 -14.64
C GLU A 168 1.60 -15.31 -13.82
N LEU A 169 0.86 -16.39 -14.12
CA LEU A 169 -0.35 -16.72 -13.37
C LEU A 169 -0.07 -17.11 -11.91
N PRO A 170 0.91 -18.00 -11.60
CA PRO A 170 1.21 -18.35 -10.21
C PRO A 170 1.72 -17.18 -9.38
N LEU A 171 2.57 -16.31 -9.95
CA LEU A 171 3.10 -15.15 -9.24
C LEU A 171 2.08 -14.01 -9.15
N GLY A 172 1.28 -13.80 -10.19
CA GLY A 172 0.26 -12.76 -10.23
C GLY A 172 -0.92 -13.04 -9.28
N CYS A 173 -1.36 -14.30 -9.18
CA CYS A 173 -2.38 -14.69 -8.19
C CYS A 173 -1.86 -14.62 -6.74
N ALA A 174 -0.55 -14.76 -6.53
CA ALA A 174 0.07 -14.69 -5.21
C ALA A 174 0.34 -13.25 -4.71
N GLY A 175 0.20 -12.24 -5.58
CA GLY A 175 0.52 -10.85 -5.28
C GLY A 175 -0.54 -10.11 -4.45
N ASP A 176 -1.83 -10.37 -4.68
CA ASP A 176 -2.93 -9.60 -4.07
C ASP A 176 -3.70 -10.33 -2.96
N THR A 177 -3.71 -11.67 -2.94
CA THR A 177 -4.39 -12.39 -1.86
C THR A 177 -3.44 -12.59 -0.69
N GLY A 178 -3.76 -12.02 0.47
CA GLY A 178 -3.18 -12.34 1.79
C GLY A 178 -3.32 -13.82 2.22
N TRP A 179 -3.60 -14.72 1.29
CA TRP A 179 -3.76 -16.17 1.44
C TRP A 179 -2.44 -16.91 1.70
N ARG A 180 -1.28 -16.27 1.49
CA ARG A 180 0.04 -16.88 1.75
C ARG A 180 0.32 -17.14 3.24
N ALA A 181 -0.54 -16.70 4.16
CA ALA A 181 -0.42 -17.01 5.59
C ALA A 181 -1.03 -18.38 5.99
N HIS A 182 -1.71 -19.10 5.09
CA HIS A 182 -2.44 -20.33 5.48
C HIS A 182 -2.16 -21.59 4.67
N LEU A 183 -1.38 -21.53 3.59
CA LEU A 183 -0.88 -22.74 2.92
C LEU A 183 0.63 -22.84 3.18
N GLY A 184 1.00 -23.87 3.93
CA GLY A 184 2.35 -24.12 4.43
C GLY A 184 3.43 -24.01 3.36
N GLY A 185 4.62 -23.61 3.81
CA GLY A 185 5.81 -23.35 3.01
C GLY A 185 6.41 -24.56 2.32
N ASP A 186 5.70 -25.14 1.35
CA ASP A 186 6.17 -26.30 0.59
C ASP A 186 6.19 -26.15 -0.95
N GLN A 187 5.67 -25.06 -1.51
CA GLN A 187 5.68 -24.87 -2.97
C GLN A 187 7.00 -24.29 -3.55
N TYR A 188 7.98 -23.92 -2.72
CA TYR A 188 9.32 -23.52 -3.17
C TYR A 188 10.36 -24.66 -3.19
N ARG A 189 9.93 -25.93 -3.15
CA ARG A 189 10.84 -27.08 -3.38
C ARG A 189 10.99 -27.47 -4.87
N HIS A 190 10.08 -27.04 -5.75
CA HIS A 190 10.07 -27.57 -7.13
C HIS A 190 10.99 -26.86 -8.14
N CYS A 191 11.61 -25.73 -7.78
CA CYS A 191 12.61 -25.08 -8.65
C CYS A 191 14.05 -25.60 -8.48
N ARG A 192 14.27 -26.69 -7.72
CA ARG A 192 15.58 -27.39 -7.66
C ARG A 192 15.75 -28.47 -8.74
N GLY A 193 14.72 -28.79 -9.51
CA GLY A 193 14.74 -29.87 -10.50
C GLY A 193 15.23 -29.51 -11.91
N CYS A 194 15.36 -28.22 -12.26
CA CYS A 194 15.75 -27.80 -13.62
C CYS A 194 17.27 -27.71 -13.83
N PHE A 195 18.08 -28.08 -12.84
CA PHE A 195 19.55 -27.98 -12.88
C PHE A 195 20.24 -29.35 -12.96
N HIS A 196 19.63 -30.35 -13.60
CA HIS A 196 20.32 -31.62 -13.92
C HIS A 196 20.11 -31.99 -15.38
N GLY A 197 21.11 -31.67 -16.20
CA GLY A 197 21.19 -32.10 -17.59
C GLY A 197 22.45 -31.61 -18.29
N GLY A 198 23.56 -32.34 -18.15
CA GLY A 198 24.64 -32.30 -19.15
C GLY A 198 26.08 -32.42 -18.64
N ARG A 199 26.55 -33.68 -18.50
CA ARG A 199 27.94 -34.21 -18.66
C ARG A 199 29.11 -33.55 -17.91
N LYS A 200 29.71 -34.20 -16.91
CA LYS A 200 30.65 -35.35 -16.94
C LYS A 200 32.10 -34.96 -17.31
N ASP A 201 32.98 -35.23 -16.35
CA ASP A 201 34.42 -35.55 -16.44
C ASP A 201 35.46 -34.44 -16.27
N ALA A 202 35.84 -34.21 -15.01
CA ALA A 202 37.21 -34.01 -14.45
C ALA A 202 37.03 -33.61 -12.97
N GLY A 203 37.39 -34.41 -11.97
CA GLY A 203 38.77 -34.74 -11.61
C GLY A 203 39.17 -33.89 -10.40
N LEU A 204 39.24 -34.54 -9.22
CA LEU A 204 39.72 -34.11 -7.90
C LEU A 204 40.43 -32.73 -7.78
N ALA A 205 40.05 -31.93 -6.77
CA ALA A 205 40.85 -31.69 -5.55
C ALA A 205 40.41 -30.40 -4.81
N ASP A 206 40.26 -30.57 -3.49
CA ASP A 206 40.41 -29.61 -2.40
C ASP A 206 40.89 -28.20 -2.79
N HIS A 207 40.02 -27.18 -2.73
CA HIS A 207 40.44 -25.80 -2.49
C HIS A 207 39.34 -24.93 -1.86
N ARG A 208 39.75 -24.30 -0.75
CA ARG A 208 39.12 -23.24 0.04
C ARG A 208 38.37 -22.20 -0.80
N TRP A 209 37.18 -21.83 -0.35
CA TRP A 209 36.44 -20.67 -0.84
C TRP A 209 37.18 -19.36 -0.48
N PRO A 210 37.57 -18.51 -1.45
CA PRO A 210 38.07 -17.19 -1.14
C PRO A 210 36.90 -16.22 -1.00
N GLU A 211 36.85 -15.59 0.17
CA GLU A 211 36.16 -14.32 0.41
C GLU A 211 36.64 -13.26 -0.59
N ARG A 212 35.74 -12.31 -0.91
CA ARG A 212 35.88 -11.10 -1.76
C ARG A 212 35.47 -11.23 -3.22
N LEU A 213 34.19 -10.95 -3.46
CA LEU A 213 33.74 -10.24 -4.66
C LEU A 213 33.35 -8.81 -4.23
N GLN A 214 34.35 -7.93 -4.17
CA GLN A 214 34.15 -6.49 -4.05
C GLN A 214 33.77 -5.94 -5.44
N TYR A 215 32.60 -5.35 -5.55
CA TYR A 215 32.21 -4.56 -6.72
C TYR A 215 33.12 -3.31 -6.80
N ARG A 216 33.89 -3.19 -7.89
CA ARG A 216 34.64 -1.96 -8.22
C ARG A 216 33.66 -0.92 -8.76
N VAL A 217 33.46 0.14 -7.99
CA VAL A 217 32.90 1.41 -8.45
C VAL A 217 33.99 2.12 -9.27
N CYS A 218 33.69 2.50 -10.51
CA CYS A 218 34.58 3.33 -11.31
C CYS A 218 34.58 4.76 -10.75
N ASP A 219 35.76 5.22 -10.33
CA ASP A 219 36.04 6.59 -9.88
C ASP A 219 36.47 7.44 -11.10
N PRO A 220 35.73 8.51 -11.48
CA PRO A 220 36.09 9.35 -12.61
C PRO A 220 37.03 10.46 -12.13
N GLY A 221 38.31 10.13 -11.97
CA GLY A 221 39.26 11.14 -11.52
C GLY A 221 40.68 10.66 -11.26
N ARG A 222 41.40 10.21 -12.30
CA ARG A 222 42.87 10.29 -12.46
C ARG A 222 43.34 9.32 -13.54
N ALA A 223 43.88 9.86 -14.62
CA ALA A 223 45.10 9.33 -15.24
C ALA A 223 45.52 10.27 -16.39
N ALA A 224 46.37 11.23 -16.05
CA ALA A 224 47.23 11.88 -17.01
C ALA A 224 48.52 11.05 -17.19
N GLY A 225 48.90 10.80 -18.44
CA GLY A 225 50.28 10.65 -18.90
C GLY A 225 50.98 9.30 -18.71
N ARG A 226 51.17 8.56 -19.81
CA ARG A 226 52.48 8.38 -20.52
C ARG A 226 52.38 7.32 -21.64
N PRO A 227 53.31 7.34 -22.62
CA PRO A 227 53.05 6.87 -23.98
C PRO A 227 53.45 5.41 -24.22
N ALA A 228 52.78 4.75 -25.16
CA ALA A 228 53.18 3.45 -25.68
C ALA A 228 53.41 3.56 -27.19
N GLY A 229 54.57 3.05 -27.60
CA GLY A 229 55.10 3.12 -28.94
C GLY A 229 54.45 2.15 -29.94
N ASP A 230 54.73 2.53 -31.18
CA ASP A 230 54.51 1.91 -32.48
C ASP A 230 54.86 0.42 -32.57
N ARG A 231 53.90 -0.41 -33.03
CA ARG A 231 54.08 -1.49 -34.02
C ARG A 231 52.74 -1.76 -34.73
N GLY A 232 52.77 -1.73 -36.06
CA GLY A 232 51.59 -1.68 -36.91
C GLY A 232 51.08 -2.98 -37.53
N GLY A 233 49.91 -2.80 -38.18
CA GLY A 233 49.34 -3.63 -39.26
C GLY A 233 48.07 -4.42 -38.90
N PRO A 234 47.08 -4.55 -39.82
CA PRO A 234 46.55 -3.56 -40.77
C PRO A 234 45.08 -3.20 -40.48
N ALA A 235 44.70 -2.03 -40.99
CA ALA A 235 43.42 -1.38 -40.84
C ALA A 235 42.28 -2.08 -41.60
N VAL A 236 41.14 -2.28 -40.92
CA VAL A 236 39.82 -2.37 -41.57
C VAL A 236 39.14 -1.01 -41.38
N ARG A 237 39.03 -0.27 -42.48
CA ARG A 237 38.30 0.99 -42.58
C ARG A 237 36.80 0.69 -42.55
N ILE A 238 36.09 1.16 -41.53
CA ILE A 238 34.66 1.44 -41.62
C ILE A 238 34.52 2.97 -41.65
N ALA A 239 33.83 3.45 -42.68
CA ALA A 239 33.65 4.84 -43.02
C ALA A 239 33.09 5.66 -41.84
N GLY A 240 33.66 6.85 -41.65
CA GLY A 240 33.23 7.80 -40.64
C GLY A 240 32.00 8.59 -41.04
N ALA A 241 31.19 8.92 -40.04
CA ALA A 241 30.50 10.19 -39.88
C ALA A 241 30.23 10.41 -38.37
N PRO A 242 30.31 11.66 -37.87
CA PRO A 242 30.57 11.95 -36.46
C PRO A 242 29.35 11.75 -35.56
N LEU A 243 29.57 11.08 -34.42
CA LEU A 243 28.67 11.05 -33.27
C LEU A 243 28.78 12.36 -32.47
N ASP A 244 28.27 13.45 -33.04
CA ASP A 244 28.06 14.72 -32.34
C ASP A 244 26.78 15.37 -32.86
N ALA A 245 25.60 14.88 -32.43
CA ALA A 245 24.33 15.61 -32.56
C ALA A 245 23.09 14.95 -31.89
N ALA A 246 23.17 13.73 -31.33
CA ALA A 246 21.96 12.98 -30.94
C ALA A 246 21.92 12.55 -29.47
N CYS A 247 22.17 13.47 -28.53
CA CYS A 247 21.75 13.28 -27.14
C CYS A 247 21.34 14.61 -26.48
N ARG A 248 20.42 15.33 -27.12
CA ARG A 248 19.50 16.25 -26.42
C ARG A 248 18.10 15.77 -26.72
N ARG A 249 17.61 14.78 -25.96
CA ARG A 249 16.15 14.61 -25.83
C ARG A 249 15.67 15.91 -25.18
N ARG A 250 15.09 16.79 -26.00
CA ARG A 250 14.31 17.94 -25.51
C ARG A 250 13.37 17.40 -24.44
N PRO A 251 13.23 18.05 -23.26
CA PRO A 251 12.15 17.73 -22.36
C PRO A 251 10.86 17.87 -23.18
N ALA A 252 10.01 16.84 -23.12
CA ALA A 252 8.69 16.91 -23.72
C ALA A 252 8.04 18.22 -23.25
N ARG A 253 7.58 19.05 -24.19
CA ARG A 253 6.68 20.15 -23.86
C ARG A 253 5.54 19.54 -23.03
N PRO A 254 5.14 20.15 -21.89
CA PRO A 254 3.96 19.68 -21.19
C PRO A 254 2.82 19.69 -22.20
N GLY A 255 2.25 18.52 -22.47
CA GLY A 255 1.06 18.40 -23.27
C GLY A 255 -0.01 19.29 -22.65
N ALA A 256 -0.64 20.12 -23.47
CA ALA A 256 -1.81 20.88 -23.08
C ALA A 256 -2.83 19.90 -22.45
N GLY A 257 -3.14 20.09 -21.16
CA GLY A 257 -4.27 19.44 -20.49
C GLY A 257 -4.00 18.33 -19.46
N MET A 258 -2.78 18.11 -18.98
CA MET A 258 -2.55 17.19 -17.84
C MET A 258 -2.79 17.92 -16.51
N SER A 259 -3.89 17.59 -15.82
CA SER A 259 -4.14 18.06 -14.45
C SER A 259 -3.08 17.52 -13.51
N MET A 260 -2.43 18.39 -12.74
CA MET A 260 -1.52 17.96 -11.69
C MET A 260 -2.29 17.26 -10.56
N LEU A 261 -1.58 16.47 -9.74
CA LEU A 261 -2.16 15.77 -8.59
C LEU A 261 -1.60 16.27 -7.28
N CYS A 262 -2.48 16.46 -6.30
CA CYS A 262 -2.12 16.83 -4.94
C CYS A 262 -2.94 16.00 -3.94
N ALA A 263 -2.30 15.48 -2.89
CA ALA A 263 -2.97 14.78 -1.79
C ALA A 263 -2.20 15.04 -0.49
N LEU A 264 -2.84 14.95 0.68
CA LEU A 264 -2.11 14.98 1.96
C LEU A 264 -2.59 13.80 2.83
N PRO A 265 -2.27 12.55 2.43
CA PRO A 265 -2.99 11.36 2.90
C PRO A 265 -2.58 10.86 4.29
N MET A 266 -1.53 11.42 4.90
CA MET A 266 -0.89 10.80 6.06
C MET A 266 -1.52 11.16 7.40
N TYR A 267 -2.21 12.29 7.48
CA TYR A 267 -2.89 12.70 8.69
C TYR A 267 -4.40 12.74 8.50
N PRO A 268 -5.18 12.33 9.52
CA PRO A 268 -6.63 12.42 9.48
C PRO A 268 -7.07 13.86 9.79
N PHE A 269 -6.61 14.83 9.01
CA PHE A 269 -6.99 16.23 9.22
C PHE A 269 -8.50 16.44 9.08
N PRO A 270 -9.09 17.41 9.81
CA PRO A 270 -10.47 17.80 9.58
C PRO A 270 -10.68 18.22 8.12
N ALA A 271 -11.64 17.60 7.42
CA ALA A 271 -11.80 17.77 5.97
C ALA A 271 -12.06 19.23 5.55
N ALA A 272 -12.78 19.99 6.37
CA ALA A 272 -13.04 21.41 6.12
C ALA A 272 -11.74 22.24 6.20
N SER A 273 -10.94 22.05 7.25
CA SER A 273 -9.65 22.74 7.45
C SER A 273 -8.64 22.37 6.38
N LEU A 274 -8.58 21.09 6.00
CA LEU A 274 -7.70 20.62 4.92
C LEU A 274 -8.09 21.23 3.57
N ARG A 275 -9.39 21.32 3.27
CA ARG A 275 -9.89 21.96 2.03
C ARG A 275 -9.57 23.45 2.01
N ALA A 276 -9.80 24.16 3.12
CA ALA A 276 -9.51 25.59 3.22
C ALA A 276 -8.01 25.88 3.06
N PHE A 277 -7.15 25.11 3.72
CA PHE A 277 -5.70 25.19 3.53
C PHE A 277 -5.30 24.93 2.08
N TRP A 278 -5.85 23.90 1.43
CA TRP A 278 -5.58 23.64 0.02
C TRP A 278 -6.00 24.79 -0.88
N GLN A 279 -7.15 25.41 -0.67
CA GLN A 279 -7.57 26.56 -1.48
C GLN A 279 -6.63 27.76 -1.30
N GLY A 280 -6.17 28.03 -0.08
CA GLY A 280 -5.17 29.06 0.19
C GLY A 280 -3.82 28.77 -0.49
N LEU A 281 -3.33 27.54 -0.35
CA LEU A 281 -2.10 27.10 -1.02
C LEU A 281 -2.21 27.17 -2.54
N ARG A 282 -3.34 26.72 -3.09
CA ARG A 282 -3.63 26.79 -4.52
C ARG A 282 -3.64 28.23 -5.02
N ALA A 283 -4.30 29.16 -4.32
CA ALA A 283 -4.31 30.58 -4.68
C ALA A 283 -2.90 31.20 -4.63
N SER A 284 -2.09 30.83 -3.63
CA SER A 284 -0.69 31.25 -3.53
C SER A 284 0.14 30.74 -4.72
N LEU A 285 0.00 29.46 -5.08
CA LEU A 285 0.67 28.86 -6.23
C LEU A 285 0.22 29.46 -7.57
N GLN A 286 -1.08 29.76 -7.72
CA GLN A 286 -1.61 30.47 -8.90
C GLN A 286 -1.01 31.87 -9.02
N SER A 287 -0.91 32.61 -7.92
CA SER A 287 -0.31 33.94 -7.88
C SER A 287 1.19 33.90 -8.21
N ALA A 288 1.87 32.79 -7.90
CA ALA A 288 3.25 32.54 -8.31
C ALA A 288 3.39 32.11 -9.79
N GLY A 289 2.29 32.03 -10.54
CA GLY A 289 2.27 31.70 -11.97
C GLY A 289 2.19 30.20 -12.29
N MET A 290 1.88 29.34 -11.32
CA MET A 290 1.72 27.91 -11.55
C MET A 290 0.33 27.60 -12.14
N ALA A 291 0.30 26.91 -13.29
CA ALA A 291 -0.92 26.50 -13.98
C ALA A 291 -1.17 24.98 -13.84
N GLY A 292 -2.39 24.53 -14.16
CA GLY A 292 -2.75 23.10 -14.12
C GLY A 292 -2.97 22.52 -12.71
N LEU A 293 -3.20 23.39 -11.71
CA LEU A 293 -3.42 23.01 -10.33
C LEU A 293 -4.80 22.37 -10.13
N PRO A 294 -4.91 21.22 -9.43
CA PRO A 294 -6.18 20.54 -9.24
C PRO A 294 -7.13 21.38 -8.38
N ALA A 295 -8.43 21.28 -8.64
CA ALA A 295 -9.44 22.00 -7.85
C ALA A 295 -9.54 21.44 -6.43
N GLU A 296 -9.38 20.12 -6.27
CA GLU A 296 -9.51 19.39 -5.00
C GLU A 296 -8.31 18.48 -4.76
N LEU A 297 -8.12 18.10 -3.49
CA LEU A 297 -7.13 17.10 -3.10
C LEU A 297 -7.64 15.69 -3.43
N ALA A 298 -6.77 14.87 -4.00
CA ALA A 298 -7.02 13.46 -4.24
C ALA A 298 -7.00 12.66 -2.93
N GLN A 299 -7.73 11.54 -2.93
CA GLN A 299 -7.74 10.53 -1.86
C GLN A 299 -7.20 9.21 -2.43
N PRO A 300 -5.88 8.99 -2.42
CA PRO A 300 -5.28 7.81 -3.04
C PRO A 300 -5.62 6.53 -2.26
N GLY A 301 -6.04 5.48 -2.99
CA GLY A 301 -6.20 4.13 -2.41
C GLY A 301 -4.88 3.36 -2.32
N ASP A 302 -4.03 3.46 -3.35
CA ASP A 302 -2.66 2.92 -3.36
C ASP A 302 -1.66 4.09 -3.22
N LEU A 303 -1.04 4.16 -2.04
CA LEU A 303 -0.09 5.23 -1.70
C LEU A 303 1.20 5.15 -2.51
N LEU A 304 1.75 3.96 -2.73
CA LEU A 304 3.02 3.82 -3.44
C LEU A 304 2.86 4.20 -4.91
N ALA A 305 1.80 3.69 -5.56
CA ALA A 305 1.48 4.07 -6.93
C ALA A 305 1.20 5.57 -7.05
N HIS A 306 0.52 6.17 -6.07
CA HIS A 306 0.28 7.61 -6.01
C HIS A 306 1.58 8.43 -5.91
N TRP A 307 2.50 8.04 -5.02
CA TRP A 307 3.76 8.75 -4.81
C TRP A 307 4.71 8.67 -6.01
N GLN A 308 4.60 7.62 -6.84
CA GLN A 308 5.45 7.40 -8.02
C GLN A 308 4.95 8.11 -9.29
N ARG A 309 3.85 8.87 -9.21
CA ARG A 309 3.27 9.55 -10.36
C ARG A 309 4.14 10.70 -10.86
N SER A 310 4.33 10.79 -12.18
CA SER A 310 5.10 11.86 -12.81
C SER A 310 4.42 13.22 -12.77
N ASP A 311 3.09 13.25 -12.64
CA ASP A 311 2.25 14.45 -12.52
C ASP A 311 1.93 14.83 -11.05
N LEU A 312 2.66 14.25 -10.08
CA LEU A 312 2.53 14.57 -8.66
C LEU A 312 3.10 15.97 -8.36
N LEU A 313 2.22 16.91 -8.03
CA LEU A 313 2.59 18.25 -7.57
C LEU A 313 3.07 18.21 -6.12
N LEU A 314 2.27 17.64 -5.23
CA LEU A 314 2.55 17.61 -3.79
C LEU A 314 1.84 16.43 -3.12
N SER A 315 2.57 15.65 -2.32
CA SER A 315 2.00 14.66 -1.42
C SER A 315 2.74 14.56 -0.10
N GLN A 316 2.20 13.80 0.85
CA GLN A 316 2.90 13.38 2.07
C GLN A 316 3.23 11.89 2.00
N SER A 317 4.41 11.53 2.51
CA SER A 317 4.81 10.13 2.73
C SER A 317 5.45 9.98 4.12
N CYS A 318 5.84 8.77 4.51
CA CYS A 318 6.65 8.54 5.72
C CYS A 318 8.16 8.67 5.42
N GLY A 319 8.95 8.95 6.45
CA GLY A 319 10.42 9.08 6.31
C GLY A 319 11.13 7.80 5.85
N TYR A 320 10.63 6.62 6.22
CA TYR A 320 11.20 5.34 5.78
C TYR A 320 10.99 5.10 4.28
N PRO A 321 9.77 5.15 3.71
CA PRO A 321 9.55 5.07 2.26
C PRO A 321 10.32 6.15 1.49
N ALA A 322 10.31 7.40 1.96
CA ALA A 322 11.05 8.50 1.33
C ALA A 322 12.56 8.20 1.23
N SER A 323 13.12 7.57 2.27
CA SER A 323 14.53 7.21 2.31
C SER A 323 14.86 5.87 1.68
N THR A 324 13.89 5.00 1.34
CA THR A 324 14.13 3.67 0.76
C THR A 324 13.37 3.47 -0.55
N LEU A 325 12.07 3.19 -0.48
CA LEU A 325 11.20 2.83 -1.60
C LEU A 325 11.09 3.94 -2.66
N LEU A 326 11.14 5.21 -2.24
CA LEU A 326 11.01 6.38 -3.11
C LEU A 326 12.36 7.07 -3.38
N ARG A 327 13.47 6.49 -2.91
CA ARG A 327 14.80 7.07 -3.09
C ARG A 327 15.11 7.21 -4.59
N GLY A 328 15.39 8.45 -5.02
CA GLY A 328 15.67 8.75 -6.42
C GLY A 328 14.45 8.70 -7.34
N GLN A 329 13.23 8.63 -6.79
CA GLN A 329 11.97 8.62 -7.55
C GLN A 329 11.09 9.85 -7.27
N VAL A 330 11.38 10.59 -6.21
CA VAL A 330 10.67 11.81 -5.81
C VAL A 330 11.67 12.87 -5.33
N GLN A 331 11.25 14.12 -5.28
CA GLN A 331 11.97 15.20 -4.61
C GLN A 331 11.30 15.52 -3.27
N ILE A 332 12.11 15.85 -2.26
CA ILE A 332 11.61 16.31 -0.95
C ILE A 332 11.33 17.81 -1.03
N VAL A 333 10.10 18.19 -0.71
CA VAL A 333 9.68 19.59 -0.61
C VAL A 333 10.04 20.15 0.76
N GLY A 334 9.71 19.42 1.83
CA GLY A 334 9.96 19.83 3.21
C GLY A 334 9.11 19.07 4.22
N ALA A 335 8.90 19.62 5.40
CA ALA A 335 7.99 19.09 6.40
C ALA A 335 7.27 20.22 7.16
N PHE A 336 6.04 19.95 7.59
CA PHE A 336 5.29 20.83 8.48
C PHE A 336 5.81 20.75 9.91
N HIS A 337 5.64 21.83 10.67
CA HIS A 337 5.82 21.88 12.12
C HIS A 337 4.47 21.72 12.80
N PHE A 338 4.44 21.02 13.93
CA PHE A 338 3.20 20.75 14.66
C PHE A 338 3.26 21.15 16.13
N ASP A 339 2.16 21.71 16.64
CA ASP A 339 1.93 21.95 18.07
C ASP A 339 1.25 20.74 18.72
N VAL A 340 2.04 19.67 18.87
CA VAL A 340 1.64 18.39 19.46
C VAL A 340 2.78 17.84 20.32
N PRO A 341 2.52 17.30 21.52
CA PRO A 341 3.55 16.64 22.33
C PRO A 341 4.32 15.57 21.54
N GLY A 342 5.64 15.65 21.58
CA GLY A 342 6.55 14.79 20.80
C GLY A 342 7.00 15.41 19.47
N CYS A 343 6.47 16.57 19.08
CA CYS A 343 6.99 17.37 17.97
C CYS A 343 7.97 18.45 18.45
N SER A 344 8.97 18.74 17.63
CA SER A 344 9.89 19.86 17.83
C SER A 344 10.38 20.35 16.47
N LEU A 345 10.04 21.60 16.12
CA LEU A 345 10.27 22.16 14.79
C LEU A 345 9.74 21.21 13.69
N SER A 346 10.61 20.79 12.77
CA SER A 346 10.29 19.85 11.70
C SER A 346 10.38 18.38 12.11
N ASN A 347 10.71 18.06 13.36
CA ASN A 347 10.88 16.70 13.84
C ASN A 347 9.66 16.23 14.64
N TYR A 348 9.47 14.92 14.69
CA TYR A 348 8.42 14.26 15.44
C TYR A 348 8.93 12.98 16.09
N SER A 349 8.17 12.49 17.05
CA SER A 349 8.42 11.22 17.73
C SER A 349 7.16 10.36 17.65
N SER A 350 7.30 9.05 17.79
CA SER A 350 6.14 8.18 17.91
C SER A 350 5.73 8.08 19.37
N VAL A 351 4.44 8.22 19.64
CA VAL A 351 3.87 8.00 20.98
C VAL A 351 3.66 6.51 21.21
N LEU A 352 4.06 6.04 22.39
CA LEU A 352 3.87 4.66 22.83
C LEU A 352 2.56 4.57 23.61
N LEU A 353 1.56 3.89 23.02
CA LEU A 353 0.23 3.74 23.57
C LEU A 353 0.01 2.36 24.15
N VAL A 354 -0.58 2.33 25.34
CA VAL A 354 -0.94 1.12 26.11
C VAL A 354 -2.35 1.28 26.66
N ARG A 355 -2.95 0.24 27.23
CA ARG A 355 -4.21 0.37 27.97
C ARG A 355 -4.00 1.15 29.27
N LYS A 356 -4.98 1.97 29.64
CA LYS A 356 -4.91 2.83 30.82
C LYS A 356 -4.88 2.07 32.14
N ASP A 357 -5.39 0.85 32.16
CA ASP A 357 -5.38 -0.07 33.30
C ASP A 357 -4.16 -1.02 33.30
N ASP A 358 -3.25 -0.90 32.33
CA ASP A 358 -2.05 -1.72 32.29
C ASP A 358 -1.07 -1.31 33.42
N PRO A 359 -0.58 -2.26 34.24
CA PRO A 359 0.32 -1.95 35.35
C PRO A 359 1.74 -1.58 34.91
N ARG A 360 2.10 -1.81 33.64
CA ARG A 360 3.44 -1.50 33.11
C ARG A 360 3.54 -0.02 32.75
N LEU A 361 4.58 0.65 33.24
CA LEU A 361 4.79 2.09 33.15
C LEU A 361 5.92 2.49 32.19
N SER A 362 6.75 1.55 31.74
CA SER A 362 7.87 1.83 30.84
C SER A 362 8.00 0.79 29.73
N LEU A 363 8.56 1.18 28.58
CA LEU A 363 8.74 0.30 27.43
C LEU A 363 9.46 -1.01 27.79
N ALA A 364 10.49 -0.94 28.66
CA ALA A 364 11.26 -2.11 29.09
C ALA A 364 10.43 -3.22 29.76
N GLN A 365 9.32 -2.86 30.40
CA GLN A 365 8.42 -3.83 31.06
C GLN A 365 7.52 -4.58 30.06
N PHE A 366 7.51 -4.18 28.77
CA PHE A 366 6.76 -4.85 27.71
C PHE A 366 7.56 -5.96 27.01
N HIS A 367 8.67 -6.42 27.59
CA HIS A 367 9.36 -7.60 27.09
C HIS A 367 8.40 -8.81 27.07
N GLY A 368 8.33 -9.51 25.93
CA GLY A 368 7.42 -10.63 25.70
C GLY A 368 5.96 -10.24 25.43
N ALA A 369 5.63 -8.95 25.35
CA ALA A 369 4.27 -8.48 25.06
C ALA A 369 3.89 -8.66 23.57
N VAL A 370 2.61 -8.43 23.24
CA VAL A 370 2.12 -8.37 21.86
C VAL A 370 2.10 -6.91 21.39
N ALA A 371 2.80 -6.60 20.31
CA ALA A 371 2.79 -5.24 19.74
C ALA A 371 1.90 -5.14 18.50
N ALA A 372 1.20 -4.02 18.35
CA ALA A 372 0.49 -3.65 17.13
C ALA A 372 1.27 -2.59 16.35
N CYS A 373 1.68 -2.94 15.14
CA CYS A 373 2.30 -2.06 14.16
C CYS A 373 1.30 -1.79 13.03
N ASN A 374 1.34 -0.64 12.38
CA ASN A 374 0.46 -0.39 11.22
C ASN A 374 0.94 -1.20 10.01
N GLU A 375 2.13 -0.91 9.51
CA GLU A 375 2.65 -1.48 8.27
C GLU A 375 4.17 -1.64 8.36
N ALA A 376 4.71 -2.66 7.68
CA ALA A 376 6.14 -2.98 7.71
C ALA A 376 7.04 -1.89 7.12
N HIS A 377 6.49 -0.96 6.33
CA HIS A 377 7.21 0.17 5.76
C HIS A 377 6.91 1.49 6.49
N SER A 378 6.22 1.46 7.63
CA SER A 378 5.96 2.66 8.42
C SER A 378 7.19 3.09 9.22
N GLN A 379 7.53 4.39 9.16
CA GLN A 379 8.55 4.94 10.03
C GLN A 379 8.07 4.97 11.48
N SER A 380 6.93 5.61 11.74
CA SER A 380 6.40 5.83 13.09
C SER A 380 5.85 4.57 13.73
N GLY A 381 5.04 3.81 12.99
CA GLY A 381 4.29 2.69 13.55
C GLY A 381 5.03 1.35 13.49
N TYR A 382 6.25 1.32 12.98
CA TYR A 382 7.07 0.11 12.92
C TYR A 382 8.55 0.39 13.22
N HIS A 383 9.26 1.16 12.38
CA HIS A 383 10.71 1.33 12.54
C HIS A 383 11.13 2.14 13.77
N ALA A 384 10.32 3.12 14.20
CA ALA A 384 10.58 3.89 15.40
C ALA A 384 10.44 3.03 16.66
N LEU A 385 9.40 2.20 16.74
CA LEU A 385 9.24 1.22 17.84
C LEU A 385 10.38 0.21 17.83
N ARG A 386 10.74 -0.31 16.64
CA ARG A 386 11.86 -1.25 16.47
C ARG A 386 13.17 -0.67 16.98
N THR A 387 13.42 0.60 16.71
CA THR A 387 14.60 1.32 17.21
C THR A 387 14.54 1.50 18.71
N ALA A 388 13.38 1.85 19.27
CA ALA A 388 13.20 2.07 20.70
C ALA A 388 13.42 0.80 21.53
N VAL A 389 13.05 -0.37 21.00
CA VAL A 389 13.25 -1.65 21.69
C VAL A 389 14.62 -2.28 21.42
N ALA A 390 15.35 -1.84 20.40
CA ALA A 390 16.63 -2.42 20.02
C ALA A 390 17.65 -2.56 21.16
N PRO A 391 17.87 -1.55 22.05
CA PRO A 391 18.79 -1.70 23.17
C PRO A 391 18.25 -2.59 24.30
N LEU A 392 16.97 -2.96 24.26
CA LEU A 392 16.28 -3.75 25.28
C LEU A 392 16.06 -5.20 24.84
N ALA A 393 16.33 -5.51 23.56
CA ALA A 393 16.10 -6.83 22.98
C ALA A 393 17.13 -7.85 23.49
N LEU A 394 16.67 -9.06 23.77
CA LEU A 394 17.51 -10.21 24.13
C LEU A 394 17.53 -11.17 22.94
N ASP A 395 18.73 -11.50 22.45
CA ASP A 395 18.95 -12.37 21.28
C ASP A 395 18.14 -11.94 20.03
N GLY A 396 18.05 -10.63 19.82
CA GLY A 396 17.34 -10.04 18.68
C GLY A 396 15.82 -10.06 18.81
N ARG A 397 15.26 -10.39 19.98
CA ARG A 397 13.81 -10.42 20.24
C ARG A 397 13.43 -9.52 21.42
N PHE A 398 12.28 -8.87 21.33
CA PHE A 398 11.72 -8.07 22.43
C PHE A 398 10.23 -8.36 22.67
N PHE A 399 9.41 -8.36 21.61
CA PHE A 399 8.00 -8.77 21.70
C PHE A 399 7.84 -10.25 21.39
N SER A 400 6.81 -10.88 21.95
CA SER A 400 6.47 -12.27 21.60
C SER A 400 5.77 -12.38 20.26
N THR A 401 5.06 -11.32 19.85
CA THR A 401 4.33 -11.25 18.58
C THR A 401 4.18 -9.80 18.13
N VAL A 402 4.29 -9.58 16.82
CA VAL A 402 3.99 -8.30 16.16
C VAL A 402 2.83 -8.49 15.20
N LEU A 403 1.76 -7.72 15.39
CA LEU A 403 0.55 -7.74 14.55
C LEU A 403 0.55 -6.52 13.64
N PHE A 404 0.23 -6.70 12.36
CA PHE A 404 0.07 -5.61 11.40
C PHE A 404 -1.39 -5.22 11.25
N SER A 405 -1.73 -4.01 11.68
CA SER A 405 -3.09 -3.48 11.75
C SER A 405 -3.54 -2.78 10.47
N GLY A 406 -2.59 -2.42 9.58
CA GLY A 406 -2.80 -1.64 8.37
C GLY A 406 -2.95 -0.12 8.59
N ALA A 407 -3.21 0.36 9.81
CA ALA A 407 -3.38 1.79 10.06
C ALA A 407 -3.15 2.18 11.52
N HIS A 408 -2.66 3.40 11.78
CA HIS A 408 -2.50 3.92 13.14
C HIS A 408 -3.79 3.86 13.95
N ARG A 409 -4.93 4.22 13.34
CA ARG A 409 -6.27 4.10 13.94
C ARG A 409 -6.54 2.68 14.42
N ARG A 410 -6.30 1.68 13.58
CA ARG A 410 -6.54 0.27 13.91
C ARG A 410 -5.57 -0.21 14.99
N SER A 411 -4.30 0.19 14.97
CA SER A 411 -3.35 -0.12 16.05
C SER A 411 -3.83 0.37 17.42
N ALA A 412 -4.34 1.61 17.51
CA ALA A 412 -4.91 2.13 18.75
C ALA A 412 -6.13 1.31 19.23
N GLN A 413 -7.03 0.94 18.32
CA GLN A 413 -8.20 0.10 18.61
C GLN A 413 -7.80 -1.31 19.06
N MET A 414 -6.75 -1.89 18.48
CA MET A 414 -6.21 -3.21 18.89
C MET A 414 -5.68 -3.16 20.32
N VAL A 415 -4.98 -2.08 20.70
CA VAL A 415 -4.54 -1.91 22.08
C VAL A 415 -5.72 -1.73 23.03
N ALA A 416 -6.68 -0.86 22.68
CA ALA A 416 -7.85 -0.60 23.51
C ALA A 416 -8.72 -1.84 23.74
N SER A 417 -8.87 -2.69 22.72
CA SER A 417 -9.65 -3.94 22.80
C SER A 417 -8.91 -5.12 23.45
N GLY A 418 -7.61 -4.97 23.76
CA GLY A 418 -6.79 -6.04 24.33
C GLY A 418 -6.24 -7.04 23.31
N GLU A 419 -6.40 -6.79 22.01
CA GLU A 419 -5.80 -7.59 20.93
C GLU A 419 -4.27 -7.43 20.86
N ALA A 420 -3.76 -6.26 21.28
CA ALA A 420 -2.35 -5.99 21.50
C ALA A 420 -2.12 -5.29 22.84
N ASP A 421 -0.91 -5.36 23.36
CA ASP A 421 -0.51 -4.72 24.62
C ASP A 421 0.00 -3.30 24.44
N ILE A 422 0.70 -3.06 23.32
CA ILE A 422 1.36 -1.79 23.04
C ILE A 422 1.34 -1.49 21.53
N ALA A 423 1.28 -0.20 21.18
CA ALA A 423 1.47 0.26 19.82
C ALA A 423 2.31 1.55 19.79
N ALA A 424 3.08 1.74 18.73
CA ALA A 424 3.63 3.04 18.39
C ALA A 424 2.76 3.72 17.33
N LEU A 425 2.39 4.96 17.58
CA LEU A 425 1.72 5.81 16.62
C LEU A 425 2.53 7.06 16.38
N ASP A 426 2.43 7.62 15.18
CA ASP A 426 2.82 9.01 14.96
C ASP A 426 2.08 9.93 15.97
N CYS A 427 2.80 10.85 16.62
CA CYS A 427 2.22 11.67 17.68
C CYS A 427 1.14 12.64 17.19
N VAL A 428 1.25 13.17 15.97
CA VAL A 428 0.25 14.04 15.35
C VAL A 428 -0.99 13.23 15.00
N SER A 429 -0.82 12.05 14.42
CA SER A 429 -1.91 11.10 14.14
C SER A 429 -2.65 10.73 15.42
N ALA A 430 -1.92 10.37 16.48
CA ALA A 430 -2.52 10.02 17.77
C ALA A 430 -3.29 11.20 18.38
N PHE A 431 -2.77 12.42 18.27
CA PHE A 431 -3.44 13.62 18.76
C PHE A 431 -4.75 13.90 18.03
N LEU A 432 -4.74 13.87 16.69
CA LEU A 432 -5.93 14.08 15.87
C LEU A 432 -6.96 12.97 16.06
N LEU A 433 -6.52 11.71 16.12
CA LEU A 433 -7.39 10.57 16.36
C LEU A 433 -8.03 10.60 17.76
N ARG A 434 -7.33 11.11 18.78
CA ARG A 434 -7.93 11.29 20.12
C ARG A 434 -9.14 12.21 20.10
N GLN A 435 -9.16 13.22 19.23
CA GLN A 435 -10.31 14.10 19.07
C GLN A 435 -11.47 13.42 18.31
N GLN A 436 -11.14 12.56 17.34
CA GLN A 436 -12.12 11.86 16.51
C GLN A 436 -12.72 10.62 17.19
N GLU A 437 -11.95 9.93 18.03
CA GLU A 437 -12.32 8.68 18.70
C GLU A 437 -12.08 8.76 20.22
N PRO A 438 -12.74 9.69 20.93
CA PRO A 438 -12.52 9.89 22.37
C PRO A 438 -12.85 8.65 23.20
N ALA A 439 -13.80 7.83 22.75
CA ALA A 439 -14.15 6.56 23.40
C ALA A 439 -12.99 5.54 23.38
N VAL A 440 -12.22 5.48 22.28
CA VAL A 440 -11.05 4.60 22.16
C VAL A 440 -9.88 5.20 22.93
N PHE A 441 -9.54 6.46 22.67
CA PHE A 441 -8.37 7.10 23.28
C PHE A 441 -8.53 7.41 24.76
N GLY A 442 -9.77 7.41 25.30
CA GLY A 442 -10.03 7.49 26.74
C GLY A 442 -9.62 6.23 27.51
N GLN A 443 -9.50 5.09 26.83
CA GLN A 443 -9.04 3.81 27.37
C GLN A 443 -7.52 3.63 27.27
N LEU A 444 -6.83 4.56 26.62
CA LEU A 444 -5.39 4.47 26.35
C LEU A 444 -4.60 5.43 27.23
N ALA A 445 -3.39 4.99 27.60
CA ALA A 445 -2.38 5.81 28.27
C ALA A 445 -1.10 5.87 27.42
N THR A 446 -0.30 6.91 27.66
CA THR A 446 1.01 7.09 27.02
C THR A 446 2.10 6.70 28.01
N VAL A 447 2.98 5.77 27.61
CA VAL A 447 4.14 5.34 28.43
C VAL A 447 5.46 6.00 28.01
N GLY A 448 5.45 6.76 26.91
CA GLY A 448 6.61 7.51 26.46
C GLY A 448 6.55 7.88 24.98
N PHE A 449 7.66 8.42 24.49
CA PHE A 449 7.90 8.74 23.09
C PHE A 449 9.18 8.06 22.61
N THR A 450 9.24 7.72 21.33
CA THR A 450 10.47 7.21 20.69
C THR A 450 11.50 8.33 20.51
N GLU A 451 12.69 7.97 20.02
CA GLU A 451 13.67 8.95 19.51
C GLU A 451 13.01 9.85 18.46
N SER A 452 13.39 11.14 18.49
CA SER A 452 12.93 12.16 17.55
C SER A 452 13.54 11.95 16.17
N MET A 453 12.71 11.98 15.14
CA MET A 453 13.07 11.77 13.74
C MET A 453 12.55 12.93 12.88
N PRO A 454 13.13 13.15 11.68
CA PRO A 454 12.56 14.11 10.73
C PRO A 454 11.08 13.84 10.47
N GLY A 455 10.27 14.90 10.52
CA GLY A 455 8.82 14.90 10.34
C GLY A 455 8.41 14.39 8.96
N LEU A 456 7.11 14.16 8.78
CA LEU A 456 6.61 13.52 7.57
C LEU A 456 6.99 14.33 6.30
N PRO A 457 7.72 13.71 5.35
CA PRO A 457 8.15 14.39 4.14
C PRO A 457 6.97 14.74 3.25
N LEU A 458 6.88 16.02 2.92
CA LEU A 458 6.21 16.52 1.75
C LEU A 458 7.08 16.21 0.53
N ILE A 459 6.48 15.60 -0.49
CA ILE A 459 7.15 15.09 -1.68
C ILE A 459 6.50 15.63 -2.95
N THR A 460 7.28 15.72 -4.02
CA THR A 460 6.83 16.07 -5.38
C THR A 460 7.49 15.14 -6.40
N SER A 461 6.98 15.12 -7.63
CA SER A 461 7.55 14.32 -8.73
C SER A 461 9.05 14.57 -8.92
N LEU A 462 9.80 13.52 -9.31
CA LEU A 462 11.21 13.66 -9.67
C LEU A 462 11.43 14.66 -10.82
N SER A 463 10.45 14.80 -11.71
CA SER A 463 10.53 15.72 -12.86
C SER A 463 10.18 17.18 -12.52
N THR A 464 9.85 17.49 -11.26
CA THR A 464 9.53 18.86 -10.84
C THR A 464 10.76 19.76 -11.03
N SER A 465 10.58 20.87 -11.75
CA SER A 465 11.66 21.82 -12.00
C SER A 465 12.11 22.52 -10.73
N ALA A 466 13.37 22.97 -10.67
CA ALA A 466 13.89 23.72 -9.52
C ALA A 466 13.07 24.97 -9.20
N THR A 467 12.58 25.67 -10.22
CA THR A 467 11.68 26.83 -10.06
C THR A 467 10.35 26.42 -9.43
N ALA A 468 9.72 25.34 -9.90
CA ALA A 468 8.47 24.85 -9.35
C ALA A 468 8.63 24.34 -7.90
N LEU A 469 9.75 23.67 -7.58
CA LEU A 469 10.07 23.26 -6.21
C LEU A 469 10.25 24.48 -5.29
N ALA A 470 10.96 25.52 -5.74
CA ALA A 470 11.13 26.75 -4.98
C ALA A 470 9.78 27.46 -4.74
N GLN A 471 8.92 27.52 -5.76
CA GLN A 471 7.56 28.05 -5.65
C GLN A 471 6.72 27.25 -4.64
N LEU A 472 6.79 25.92 -4.65
CA LEU A 472 6.12 25.06 -3.66
C LEU A 472 6.58 25.38 -2.24
N ARG A 473 7.89 25.42 -2.01
CA ARG A 473 8.47 25.73 -0.68
C ARG A 473 8.06 27.13 -0.20
N GLN A 474 8.11 28.12 -1.08
CA GLN A 474 7.72 29.49 -0.76
C GLN A 474 6.22 29.59 -0.43
N ALA A 475 5.35 28.99 -1.26
CA ALA A 475 3.91 29.01 -1.06
C ALA A 475 3.51 28.31 0.25
N LEU A 476 4.12 27.16 0.57
CA LEU A 476 3.93 26.48 1.85
C LEU A 476 4.35 27.35 3.04
N GLY A 477 5.52 28.01 2.95
CA GLY A 477 5.99 28.93 3.98
C GLY A 477 5.02 30.11 4.22
N ILE A 478 4.54 30.73 3.14
CA ILE A 478 3.56 31.83 3.20
C ILE A 478 2.26 31.34 3.83
N CYS A 479 1.71 30.22 3.34
CA CYS A 479 0.43 29.70 3.83
C CYS A 479 0.46 29.29 5.30
N CYS A 480 1.60 28.82 5.82
CA CYS A 480 1.75 28.54 7.25
C CYS A 480 1.73 29.79 8.14
N GLN A 481 1.91 30.98 7.58
CA GLN A 481 1.90 32.27 8.29
C GLN A 481 0.68 33.15 7.94
N ALA A 482 -0.16 32.70 7.00
CA ALA A 482 -1.30 33.45 6.49
C ALA A 482 -2.41 33.58 7.56
N PRO A 483 -2.78 34.81 7.99
CA PRO A 483 -3.81 35.02 9.00
C PRO A 483 -5.17 34.43 8.62
N GLU A 484 -5.54 34.49 7.34
CA GLU A 484 -6.79 33.95 6.80
C GLU A 484 -6.87 32.41 6.86
N LEU A 485 -5.73 31.72 7.05
CA LEU A 485 -5.67 30.26 7.22
C LEU A 485 -5.52 29.83 8.68
N ARG A 486 -5.44 30.77 9.64
CA ARG A 486 -5.12 30.49 11.05
C ARG A 486 -6.03 29.43 11.67
N ASP A 487 -7.35 29.56 11.49
CA ASP A 487 -8.33 28.58 12.00
C ASP A 487 -8.09 27.16 11.43
N SER A 488 -7.75 27.08 10.14
CA SER A 488 -7.48 25.80 9.49
C SER A 488 -6.16 25.20 9.97
N LEU A 489 -5.13 26.03 10.13
CA LEU A 489 -3.83 25.62 10.66
C LEU A 489 -3.94 25.17 12.12
N ASP A 490 -4.71 25.86 12.96
CA ASP A 490 -4.93 25.50 14.37
C ASP A 490 -5.68 24.18 14.51
N ALA A 491 -6.71 23.96 13.69
CA ALA A 491 -7.42 22.68 13.66
C ALA A 491 -6.53 21.51 13.21
N MET A 492 -5.57 21.77 12.30
CA MET A 492 -4.57 20.78 11.85
C MET A 492 -3.32 20.75 12.74
N ARG A 493 -3.22 21.64 13.73
CA ARG A 493 -2.05 21.87 14.60
C ARG A 493 -0.77 22.25 13.87
N ILE A 494 -0.87 22.82 12.66
CA ILE A 494 0.29 23.26 11.88
C ILE A 494 0.75 24.63 12.37
N THR A 495 2.02 24.75 12.74
CA THR A 495 2.63 25.99 13.22
C THR A 495 3.66 26.58 12.27
N GLY A 496 4.12 25.81 11.29
CA GLY A 496 5.21 26.23 10.41
C GLY A 496 5.56 25.20 9.35
N PHE A 497 6.61 25.51 8.59
CA PHE A 497 7.15 24.68 7.53
C PHE A 497 8.67 24.89 7.43
N SER A 498 9.41 23.80 7.22
CA SER A 498 10.83 23.84 6.86
C SER A 498 11.05 23.10 5.55
N ALA A 499 11.82 23.72 4.64
CA ALA A 499 12.40 23.01 3.53
C ALA A 499 13.39 21.97 4.05
N LEU A 500 13.27 20.75 3.55
CA LEU A 500 14.14 19.62 3.88
C LEU A 500 14.58 18.96 2.58
N GLU A 501 15.67 18.23 2.65
CA GLU A 501 16.29 17.53 1.54
C GLU A 501 16.24 16.02 1.73
N ALA A 502 16.42 15.26 0.65
CA ALA A 502 16.49 13.80 0.72
C ALA A 502 17.59 13.29 1.67
N SER A 503 18.63 14.10 1.90
CA SER A 503 19.70 13.81 2.84
C SER A 503 19.24 13.71 4.28
N ASP A 504 18.25 14.51 4.68
CA ASP A 504 17.79 14.61 6.07
C ASP A 504 17.08 13.32 6.50
N TYR A 505 16.47 12.62 5.55
CA TYR A 505 15.77 11.36 5.77
C TYR A 505 16.67 10.12 5.72
N ARG A 506 17.97 10.25 5.39
CA ARG A 506 18.91 9.10 5.34
C ARG A 506 18.98 8.36 6.68
N ILE A 507 18.78 9.08 7.79
CA ILE A 507 18.76 8.50 9.14
C ILE A 507 17.68 7.42 9.31
N CYS A 508 16.52 7.56 8.65
CA CYS A 508 15.43 6.58 8.72
C CYS A 508 15.87 5.22 8.15
N ALA A 509 16.45 5.22 6.95
CA ALA A 509 16.99 4.01 6.33
C ALA A 509 18.17 3.44 7.12
N ALA A 510 19.08 4.29 7.60
CA ALA A 510 20.25 3.86 8.36
C ALA A 510 19.88 3.17 9.68
N ARG A 511 18.93 3.74 10.45
CA ARG A 511 18.38 3.12 11.67
C ARG A 511 17.69 1.80 11.37
N ALA A 512 16.89 1.74 10.30
CA ALA A 512 16.24 0.52 9.91
C ALA A 512 17.26 -0.59 9.58
N GLU A 513 18.29 -0.29 8.78
CA GLU A 513 19.36 -1.24 8.44
C GLU A 513 20.15 -1.68 9.68
N GLN A 514 20.47 -0.74 10.58
CA GLN A 514 21.15 -1.03 11.84
C GLN A 514 20.35 -2.03 12.70
N ASN A 515 19.05 -1.82 12.85
CA ASN A 515 18.19 -2.73 13.62
C ASN A 515 18.12 -4.12 12.99
N THR A 516 18.05 -4.21 11.65
CA THR A 516 18.12 -5.48 10.94
C THR A 516 19.43 -6.23 11.23
N LYS A 517 20.57 -5.51 11.26
CA LYS A 517 21.88 -6.10 11.60
C LYS A 517 21.98 -6.57 13.05
N HIS A 518 21.23 -5.96 13.97
CA HIS A 518 21.14 -6.37 15.38
C HIS A 518 20.13 -7.50 15.64
N GLY A 519 19.68 -8.20 14.59
CA GLY A 519 18.79 -9.36 14.72
C GLY A 519 17.30 -9.04 14.69
N LEU A 520 16.90 -7.76 14.62
CA LEU A 520 15.50 -7.32 14.56
C LEU A 520 15.00 -7.22 13.11
N ALA A 521 15.44 -8.13 12.23
CA ALA A 521 15.04 -8.13 10.82
C ALA A 521 13.53 -8.33 10.67
N ASP A 522 12.99 -9.31 11.41
CA ASP A 522 11.59 -9.76 11.36
C ASP A 522 10.85 -9.56 12.70
N TRP A 523 11.50 -8.92 13.67
CA TRP A 523 11.19 -8.89 15.12
C TRP A 523 11.39 -10.22 15.86
#